data_AF-A0A2J0Q4W2-F1
#
_entry.id   AF-A0A2J0Q4W2-F1
#
_cell.length_a   1.000
_cell.length_b   1.000
_cell.length_c   1.000
_cell.angle_alpha   90.00
_cell.angle_beta   90.00
_cell.angle_gamma   90.00
#
_symmetry.space_group_name_H-M   'P 1'
#
loop_
_entity.id
_entity.type
_entity.pdbx_description
1 polymer ?
#
loop_
_entity_poly.entity_id
_entity_poly.type
_entity_poly.pdbx_seq_one_letter_code
_entity_poly.pdbx_strand_id
1 'polypeptide(L)'
;MSSETSLRSQLELTNDQQIDVLAAILDNENEQATSARSMSIEPQEVLEKHPGITPFKDLVSKASEIVLARNGNEIAQYLRSILENKNDYLNHRDEAVSLSIALNISQYIAPRFRALPPSPKRTSDDEPNQLSIDRQVIDMHWAWIQGQKKAVGAEEFEHLFQREEFDWILAEKFARLNWTTDVKIRALQINANLQWELAQYQSKKHRDSWRKLQQGDVRGGKLHSLGIAQVTERLECSVTKRKNLAKHIPHWVNVWLASRISDKSYMSLAQIMRFMTGESHDEKRLKSSLKAVLQRLYLYEKKM
;
A
#
# COMPACT_ATOMS: atom_id res chain seq x y z
N MET A 1 -41.97 34.46 27.38
CA MET A 1 -41.93 33.18 26.65
C MET A 1 -41.20 33.45 25.36
N SER A 2 -39.91 33.16 25.38
CA SER A 2 -38.91 33.64 24.44
C SER A 2 -38.07 32.45 23.98
N SER A 3 -37.44 32.61 22.80
CA SER A 3 -36.35 31.83 22.20
C SER A 3 -36.71 30.63 21.32
N GLU A 4 -37.29 30.90 20.15
CA GLU A 4 -37.13 30.05 18.95
C GLU A 4 -37.15 30.92 17.68
N THR A 5 -36.13 31.77 17.47
CA THR A 5 -35.89 32.38 16.13
C THR A 5 -34.51 33.03 15.91
N SER A 6 -33.46 32.68 16.66
CA SER A 6 -32.15 33.35 16.49
C SER A 6 -30.98 32.37 16.52
N LEU A 7 -30.79 31.59 15.46
CA LEU A 7 -29.54 30.84 15.19
C LEU A 7 -29.36 30.45 13.70
N ARG A 8 -30.08 31.09 12.76
CA ARG A 8 -30.03 30.75 11.33
C ARG A 8 -29.63 31.90 10.40
N SER A 9 -28.92 32.89 10.93
CA SER A 9 -28.34 33.97 10.14
C SER A 9 -26.97 34.31 10.71
N GLN A 10 -25.92 34.21 9.87
CA GLN A 10 -24.46 34.45 10.05
C GLN A 10 -23.71 33.13 9.80
N LEU A 11 -22.92 32.88 8.75
CA LEU A 11 -22.36 33.65 7.64
C LEU A 11 -22.11 32.63 6.51
N GLU A 12 -22.76 32.78 5.36
CA GLU A 12 -22.34 32.10 4.12
C GLU A 12 -21.17 32.92 3.53
N LEU A 13 -19.94 32.50 3.79
CA LEU A 13 -18.76 33.06 3.12
C LEU A 13 -18.77 32.61 1.66
N THR A 14 -18.61 33.56 0.73
CA THR A 14 -18.45 33.28 -0.70
C THR A 14 -17.17 32.48 -0.96
N ASN A 15 -17.14 31.66 -2.01
CA ASN A 15 -16.02 30.77 -2.35
C ASN A 15 -14.64 31.45 -2.29
N ASP A 16 -14.54 32.71 -2.73
CA ASP A 16 -13.28 33.46 -2.73
C ASP A 16 -12.80 33.81 -1.31
N GLN A 17 -13.73 34.04 -0.37
CA GLN A 17 -13.41 34.28 1.04
C GLN A 17 -13.03 33.00 1.80
N GLN A 18 -13.50 31.83 1.32
CA GLN A 18 -13.06 30.54 1.86
C GLN A 18 -11.64 30.19 1.41
N ILE A 19 -11.25 30.60 0.20
CA ILE A 19 -9.89 30.43 -0.33
C ILE A 19 -8.91 31.31 0.44
N ASP A 20 -9.25 32.56 0.74
CA ASP A 20 -8.38 33.47 1.50
C ASP A 20 -8.19 33.01 2.97
N VAL A 21 -9.23 32.45 3.59
CA VAL A 21 -9.12 31.88 4.95
C VAL A 21 -8.29 30.59 4.94
N LEU A 22 -8.40 29.76 3.90
CA LEU A 22 -7.56 28.56 3.73
C LEU A 22 -6.10 28.92 3.42
N ALA A 23 -5.84 29.97 2.65
CA ALA A 23 -4.50 30.49 2.40
C ALA A 23 -3.86 31.03 3.67
N ALA A 24 -4.60 31.79 4.49
CA ALA A 24 -4.12 32.31 5.77
C ALA A 24 -3.84 31.21 6.82
N ILE A 25 -4.58 30.09 6.80
CA ILE A 25 -4.29 28.92 7.64
C ILE A 25 -3.03 28.20 7.16
N LEU A 26 -2.85 28.07 5.84
CA LEU A 26 -1.65 27.46 5.25
C LEU A 26 -0.40 28.30 5.51
N ASP A 27 -0.48 29.63 5.44
CA ASP A 27 0.65 30.52 5.73
C ASP A 27 1.04 30.48 7.20
N ASN A 28 0.08 30.33 8.12
CA ASN A 28 0.34 30.22 9.56
C ASN A 28 0.93 28.84 9.97
N GLU A 29 0.54 27.75 9.29
CA GLU A 29 1.19 26.44 9.43
C GLU A 29 2.60 26.43 8.82
N ASN A 30 2.83 27.18 7.75
CA ASN A 30 4.14 27.29 7.09
C ASN A 30 5.10 28.23 7.85
N GLU A 31 4.60 29.28 8.51
CA GLU A 31 5.38 30.15 9.42
C GLU A 31 5.76 29.43 10.72
N GLN A 32 4.89 28.57 11.25
CA GLN A 32 5.26 27.70 12.38
C GLN A 32 6.26 26.60 11.98
N ALA A 33 6.22 26.11 10.74
CA ALA A 33 7.21 25.17 10.21
C ALA A 33 8.56 25.81 9.90
N THR A 34 8.60 27.09 9.49
CA THR A 34 9.83 27.82 9.16
C THR A 34 10.49 28.49 10.37
N SER A 35 9.74 28.76 11.45
CA SER A 35 10.32 29.20 12.74
C SER A 35 11.05 28.08 13.48
N ALA A 36 10.86 26.81 13.12
CA ALA A 36 11.72 25.69 13.51
C ALA A 36 12.98 25.67 12.63
N ARG A 37 13.75 26.75 12.79
CA ARG A 37 14.96 27.13 12.08
C ARG A 37 16.05 26.05 12.14
N SER A 38 16.60 25.77 10.97
CA SER A 38 18.05 25.61 10.71
C SER A 38 18.86 24.84 11.75
N MET A 39 19.02 23.54 11.52
CA MET A 39 20.33 22.92 11.68
C MET A 39 20.63 22.11 10.43
N SER A 40 21.69 22.51 9.72
CA SER A 40 22.33 21.66 8.72
C SER A 40 22.93 20.46 9.46
N ILE A 41 22.17 19.39 9.58
CA ILE A 41 22.69 18.12 10.05
C ILE A 41 23.36 17.48 8.84
N GLU A 42 24.69 17.37 8.92
CA GLU A 42 25.51 16.66 7.94
C GLU A 42 24.98 15.23 7.69
N PRO A 43 25.21 14.65 6.50
CA PRO A 43 24.64 13.35 6.10
C PRO A 43 25.00 12.15 7.00
N GLN A 44 25.91 12.30 7.96
CA GLN A 44 26.41 11.23 8.82
C GLN A 44 25.59 11.01 10.12
N GLU A 45 24.92 12.03 10.65
CA GLU A 45 24.29 11.94 11.99
C GLU A 45 22.97 11.15 12.05
N VAL A 46 22.32 10.91 10.90
CA VAL A 46 21.01 10.21 10.86
C VAL A 46 21.13 8.69 11.09
N LEU A 47 22.33 8.12 10.96
CA LEU A 47 22.61 6.69 11.14
C LEU A 47 22.83 6.26 12.61
N GLU A 48 23.02 7.19 13.54
CA GLU A 48 23.48 6.85 14.91
C GLU A 48 22.38 6.45 15.90
N LYS A 49 21.09 6.64 15.58
CA LYS A 49 20.01 6.39 16.56
C LYS A 49 19.73 4.91 16.89
N HIS A 50 20.27 3.95 16.12
CA HIS A 50 20.09 2.51 16.40
C HIS A 50 21.36 1.70 16.09
N PRO A 51 22.32 1.60 17.02
CA PRO A 51 23.48 0.74 16.83
C PRO A 51 23.02 -0.72 16.62
N GLY A 52 23.33 -1.28 15.44
CA GLY A 52 23.04 -2.68 15.09
C GLY A 52 22.03 -2.91 13.96
N ILE A 53 21.46 -1.87 13.34
CA ILE A 53 20.58 -2.04 12.17
C ILE A 53 21.39 -1.89 10.89
N THR A 54 21.38 -2.91 10.05
CA THR A 54 22.07 -2.89 8.74
C THR A 54 21.41 -1.85 7.81
N PRO A 55 22.18 -0.88 7.27
CA PRO A 55 21.69 0.12 6.34
C PRO A 55 21.13 -0.49 5.05
N PHE A 56 20.14 0.17 4.43
CA PHE A 56 19.52 -0.29 3.18
C PHE A 56 20.51 -0.52 2.05
N LYS A 57 21.49 0.37 1.88
CA LYS A 57 22.52 0.27 0.82
C LYS A 57 23.25 -1.09 0.83
N ASP A 58 23.48 -1.67 2.01
CA ASP A 58 24.20 -2.94 2.16
C ASP A 58 23.27 -4.13 1.87
N LEU A 59 21.99 -3.99 2.19
CA LEU A 59 20.95 -4.98 1.92
C LEU A 59 20.59 -5.10 0.42
N VAL A 60 20.85 -4.04 -0.36
CA VAL A 60 20.60 -3.99 -1.80
C VAL A 60 21.57 -4.91 -2.56
N SER A 61 22.84 -4.94 -2.19
CA SER A 61 23.82 -5.86 -2.78
C SER A 61 23.37 -7.32 -2.62
N LYS A 62 22.94 -7.69 -1.41
CA LYS A 62 22.36 -9.01 -1.13
C LYS A 62 21.08 -9.27 -1.93
N ALA A 63 20.23 -8.27 -2.11
CA ALA A 63 19.01 -8.40 -2.92
C ALA A 63 19.34 -8.69 -4.40
N SER A 64 20.36 -8.03 -4.96
CA SER A 64 20.83 -8.29 -6.32
C SER A 64 21.35 -9.71 -6.50
N GLU A 65 22.12 -10.23 -5.54
CA GLU A 65 22.59 -11.62 -5.53
C GLU A 65 21.42 -12.62 -5.49
N ILE A 66 20.40 -12.34 -4.67
CA ILE A 66 19.19 -13.17 -4.56
C ILE A 66 18.47 -13.26 -5.92
N VAL A 67 18.34 -12.14 -6.65
CA VAL A 67 17.68 -12.11 -7.97
C VAL A 67 18.45 -12.94 -9.00
N LEU A 68 19.78 -13.01 -8.91
CA LEU A 68 20.60 -13.85 -9.79
C LEU A 68 20.49 -15.34 -9.44
N ALA A 69 20.26 -15.67 -8.17
CA ALA A 69 20.27 -17.05 -7.68
C ALA A 69 18.89 -17.73 -7.64
N ARG A 70 17.79 -16.95 -7.57
CA ARG A 70 16.43 -17.47 -7.30
C ARG A 70 15.39 -16.80 -8.17
N ASN A 71 14.34 -17.55 -8.53
CA ASN A 71 13.20 -16.96 -9.22
C ASN A 71 12.23 -16.25 -8.24
N GLY A 72 11.37 -15.38 -8.76
CA GLY A 72 10.45 -14.58 -7.94
C GLY A 72 9.51 -15.40 -7.04
N ASN A 73 9.08 -16.59 -7.48
CA ASN A 73 8.22 -17.46 -6.69
C ASN A 73 8.95 -17.99 -5.45
N GLU A 74 10.19 -18.48 -5.63
CA GLU A 74 11.03 -18.95 -4.52
C GLU A 74 11.31 -17.84 -3.51
N ILE A 75 11.61 -16.63 -4.00
CA ILE A 75 11.82 -15.45 -3.15
C ILE A 75 10.55 -15.13 -2.35
N ALA A 76 9.38 -15.13 -2.99
CA ALA A 76 8.10 -14.84 -2.34
C ALA A 76 7.71 -15.90 -1.30
N GLN A 77 7.96 -17.19 -1.59
CA GLN A 77 7.73 -18.28 -0.65
C GLN A 77 8.66 -18.16 0.56
N TYR A 78 9.92 -17.84 0.34
CA TYR A 78 10.88 -17.70 1.43
C TYR A 78 10.60 -16.48 2.31
N LEU A 79 10.23 -15.35 1.70
CA LEU A 79 9.77 -14.16 2.44
C LEU A 79 8.54 -14.49 3.30
N ARG A 80 7.62 -15.31 2.78
CA ARG A 80 6.44 -15.74 3.57
C ARG A 80 6.86 -16.56 4.78
N SER A 81 7.73 -17.56 4.61
CA SER A 81 8.12 -18.45 5.72
C SER A 81 8.83 -17.71 6.86
N ILE A 82 9.70 -16.74 6.55
CA ILE A 82 10.37 -15.97 7.61
C ILE A 82 9.43 -14.99 8.32
N LEU A 83 8.36 -14.53 7.66
CA LEU A 83 7.39 -13.60 8.21
C LEU A 83 6.17 -14.28 8.86
N GLU A 84 6.10 -15.61 8.83
CA GLU A 84 5.06 -16.39 9.53
C GLU A 84 5.16 -16.22 11.05
N ASN A 85 6.39 -16.13 11.59
CA ASN A 85 6.61 -15.85 13.01
C ASN A 85 6.57 -14.35 13.30
N LYS A 86 5.43 -13.90 13.82
CA LYS A 86 5.07 -12.48 13.98
C LYS A 86 5.94 -11.72 14.98
N ASN A 87 6.59 -12.42 15.91
CA ASN A 87 7.30 -11.78 17.04
C ASN A 87 8.80 -11.60 16.78
N ASP A 88 9.30 -11.99 15.60
CA ASP A 88 10.74 -12.14 15.38
C ASP A 88 11.28 -11.32 14.20
N TYR A 89 10.51 -10.31 13.77
CA TYR A 89 10.87 -9.52 12.58
C TYR A 89 12.27 -8.91 12.67
N LEU A 90 12.68 -8.38 13.84
CA LEU A 90 13.99 -7.74 13.97
C LEU A 90 15.14 -8.73 13.78
N ASN A 91 15.01 -9.98 14.23
CA ASN A 91 16.04 -11.00 14.05
C ASN A 91 16.16 -11.47 12.60
N HIS A 92 15.08 -11.36 11.82
CA HIS A 92 15.04 -11.71 10.40
C HIS A 92 15.00 -10.49 9.48
N ARG A 93 15.23 -9.28 10.01
CA ARG A 93 14.98 -8.03 9.27
C ARG A 93 15.75 -7.98 7.97
N ASP A 94 17.06 -8.18 8.04
CA ASP A 94 17.96 -8.04 6.90
C ASP A 94 17.57 -9.00 5.77
N GLU A 95 17.21 -10.23 6.13
CA GLU A 95 16.72 -11.20 5.17
C GLU A 95 15.35 -10.82 4.59
N ALA A 96 14.40 -10.39 5.42
CA ALA A 96 13.08 -9.95 4.97
C ALA A 96 13.13 -8.72 4.06
N VAL A 97 14.00 -7.77 4.38
CA VAL A 97 14.21 -6.55 3.61
C VAL A 97 14.90 -6.88 2.29
N SER A 98 16.00 -7.64 2.29
CA SER A 98 16.69 -8.04 1.05
C SER A 98 15.78 -8.84 0.11
N LEU A 99 14.97 -9.78 0.64
CA LEU A 99 13.99 -10.52 -0.16
C LEU A 99 12.90 -9.59 -0.74
N SER A 100 12.43 -8.62 0.05
CA SER A 100 11.45 -7.64 -0.41
C SER A 100 12.01 -6.71 -1.50
N ILE A 101 13.27 -6.30 -1.38
CA ILE A 101 13.97 -5.53 -2.42
C ILE A 101 14.16 -6.39 -3.67
N ALA A 102 14.53 -7.67 -3.53
CA ALA A 102 14.65 -8.59 -4.66
C ALA A 102 13.32 -8.77 -5.41
N LEU A 103 12.19 -8.82 -4.70
CA LEU A 103 10.85 -8.83 -5.31
C LEU A 103 10.51 -7.52 -6.02
N ASN A 104 11.01 -6.37 -5.53
CA ASN A 104 10.89 -5.10 -6.23
C ASN A 104 11.69 -5.12 -7.54
N ILE A 105 12.99 -5.48 -7.47
CA ILE A 105 13.91 -5.53 -8.62
C ILE A 105 13.34 -6.43 -9.73
N SER A 106 12.86 -7.61 -9.37
CA SER A 106 12.24 -8.57 -10.31
C SER A 106 10.83 -8.20 -10.75
N GLN A 107 10.25 -7.12 -10.20
CA GLN A 107 8.86 -6.68 -10.44
C GLN A 107 7.82 -7.80 -10.27
N TYR A 108 8.11 -8.77 -9.40
CA TYR A 108 7.33 -10.01 -9.31
C TYR A 108 5.98 -9.76 -8.62
N ILE A 109 5.97 -9.51 -7.31
CA ILE A 109 4.74 -9.25 -6.54
C ILE A 109 4.85 -7.86 -5.93
N ALA A 110 3.82 -7.01 -6.07
CA ALA A 110 3.83 -5.67 -5.48
C ALA A 110 3.75 -5.71 -3.94
N PRO A 111 4.32 -4.72 -3.22
CA PRO A 111 4.40 -4.70 -1.76
C PRO A 111 3.11 -5.03 -1.01
N ARG A 112 1.96 -4.50 -1.47
CA ARG A 112 0.61 -4.76 -0.91
C ARG A 112 0.28 -6.25 -0.78
N PHE A 113 0.68 -7.05 -1.76
CA PHE A 113 0.27 -8.45 -1.90
C PHE A 113 1.28 -9.44 -1.31
N ARG A 114 2.34 -8.93 -0.67
CA ARG A 114 3.34 -9.75 0.02
C ARG A 114 2.87 -10.13 1.42
N ALA A 115 3.54 -11.12 1.99
CA ALA A 115 3.43 -11.36 3.43
C ALA A 115 3.90 -10.11 4.18
N LEU A 116 3.10 -9.65 5.14
CA LEU A 116 3.41 -8.52 6.01
C LEU A 116 3.23 -8.99 7.46
N PRO A 117 4.23 -8.82 8.34
CA PRO A 117 4.01 -9.08 9.76
C PRO A 117 2.90 -8.15 10.29
N PRO A 118 2.22 -8.46 11.41
CA PRO A 118 1.31 -7.49 12.01
C PRO A 118 2.09 -6.22 12.38
N SER A 119 1.55 -5.05 12.03
CA SER A 119 2.08 -3.80 12.57
C SER A 119 1.76 -3.72 14.07
N PRO A 120 2.70 -3.28 14.92
CA PRO A 120 2.39 -2.89 16.29
C PRO A 120 1.27 -1.85 16.30
N LYS A 121 0.40 -1.87 17.31
CA LYS A 121 -0.57 -0.79 17.52
C LYS A 121 0.22 0.47 17.86
N ARG A 122 -0.17 1.62 17.30
CA ARG A 122 0.53 2.90 17.47
C ARG A 122 -0.46 4.01 17.76
N THR A 123 -0.03 5.00 18.54
CA THR A 123 -0.69 6.30 18.67
C THR A 123 -0.15 7.27 17.62
N SER A 124 -0.76 8.45 17.48
CA SER A 124 -0.30 9.49 16.54
C SER A 124 1.10 10.02 16.87
N ASP A 125 1.53 9.86 18.11
CA ASP A 125 2.72 10.53 18.64
C ASP A 125 3.94 9.59 18.64
N ASP A 126 3.76 8.32 18.24
CA ASP A 126 4.82 7.31 18.23
C ASP A 126 5.77 7.48 17.03
N GLU A 127 7.05 7.80 17.29
CA GLU A 127 8.12 7.81 16.27
C GLU A 127 8.15 6.52 15.46
N PRO A 128 8.18 6.53 14.11
CA PRO A 128 8.22 5.34 13.25
C PRO A 128 9.13 4.21 13.74
N ASN A 129 8.55 3.05 14.08
CA ASN A 129 9.35 1.86 14.38
C ASN A 129 10.03 1.32 13.11
N GLN A 130 11.08 0.51 13.29
CA GLN A 130 11.90 0.03 12.18
C GLN A 130 11.08 -0.71 11.11
N LEU A 131 10.13 -1.57 11.50
CA LEU A 131 9.26 -2.26 10.55
C LEU A 131 8.43 -1.29 9.70
N SER A 132 7.95 -0.20 10.28
CA SER A 132 7.22 0.86 9.57
C SER A 132 8.13 1.62 8.60
N ILE A 133 9.37 1.89 9.01
CA ILE A 133 10.38 2.52 8.15
C ILE A 133 10.67 1.62 6.96
N ASP A 134 10.96 0.34 7.21
CA ASP A 134 11.37 -0.58 6.17
C ASP A 134 10.30 -0.74 5.08
N ARG A 135 9.04 -0.84 5.47
CA ARG A 135 7.93 -0.92 4.51
C ARG A 135 7.73 0.35 3.70
N GLN A 136 7.92 1.52 4.33
CA GLN A 136 7.85 2.80 3.62
C GLN A 136 8.97 2.88 2.58
N VAL A 137 10.19 2.50 2.94
CA VAL A 137 11.33 2.50 1.99
C VAL A 137 11.11 1.50 0.86
N ILE A 138 10.62 0.28 1.16
CA ILE A 138 10.28 -0.73 0.15
C ILE A 138 9.19 -0.23 -0.81
N ASP A 139 8.15 0.44 -0.29
CA ASP A 139 7.10 1.04 -1.13
C ASP A 139 7.65 2.16 -2.02
N MET A 140 8.53 3.03 -1.51
CA MET A 140 9.16 4.09 -2.30
C MET A 140 10.03 3.50 -3.43
N HIS A 141 10.80 2.46 -3.13
CA HIS A 141 11.58 1.76 -4.14
C HIS A 141 10.67 1.11 -5.20
N TRP A 142 9.53 0.55 -4.80
CA TRP A 142 8.55 0.02 -5.75
C TRP A 142 7.99 1.12 -6.66
N ALA A 143 7.58 2.25 -6.08
CA ALA A 143 7.07 3.38 -6.83
C ALA A 143 8.09 3.87 -7.89
N TRP A 144 9.37 3.94 -7.50
CA TRP A 144 10.45 4.32 -8.40
C TRP A 144 10.64 3.32 -9.54
N ILE A 145 10.63 2.00 -9.25
CA ILE A 145 10.69 0.93 -10.27
C ILE A 145 9.49 0.99 -11.23
N GLN A 146 8.30 1.31 -10.74
CA GLN A 146 7.11 1.49 -11.58
C GLN A 146 7.13 2.80 -12.39
N GLY A 147 8.24 3.53 -12.38
CA GLY A 147 8.43 4.72 -13.20
C GLY A 147 7.88 6.00 -12.58
N GLN A 148 7.65 6.05 -11.26
CA GLN A 148 7.44 7.34 -10.59
C GLN A 148 8.72 8.17 -10.73
N LYS A 149 8.63 9.30 -11.42
CA LYS A 149 9.74 10.23 -11.67
C LYS A 149 9.41 11.68 -11.27
N LYS A 150 8.25 11.90 -10.65
CA LYS A 150 7.84 13.23 -10.21
C LYS A 150 8.71 13.73 -9.07
N ALA A 151 9.00 15.03 -9.08
CA ALA A 151 9.60 15.72 -7.94
C ALA A 151 8.75 15.51 -6.68
N VAL A 152 9.40 15.20 -5.56
CA VAL A 152 8.73 15.19 -4.26
C VAL A 152 8.45 16.64 -3.87
N GLY A 153 7.23 16.93 -3.42
CA GLY A 153 6.79 18.29 -3.07
C GLY A 153 7.42 18.89 -1.80
N ALA A 154 8.47 18.26 -1.27
CA ALA A 154 9.26 18.74 -0.15
C ALA A 154 10.70 18.90 -0.64
N GLU A 155 11.21 20.13 -0.63
CA GLU A 155 12.46 20.55 -1.29
C GLU A 155 13.65 19.65 -0.96
N GLU A 156 13.83 19.31 0.32
CA GLU A 156 14.92 18.44 0.77
C GLU A 156 14.87 17.00 0.21
N PHE A 157 13.74 16.58 -0.38
CA PHE A 157 13.52 15.26 -0.97
C PHE A 157 13.22 15.30 -2.47
N GLU A 158 13.31 16.46 -3.12
CA GLU A 158 12.87 16.68 -4.51
C GLU A 158 13.38 15.59 -5.46
N HIS A 159 14.65 15.21 -5.31
CA HIS A 159 15.36 14.29 -6.18
C HIS A 159 15.16 12.80 -5.87
N LEU A 160 14.37 12.44 -4.84
CA LEU A 160 14.19 11.06 -4.38
C LEU A 160 13.83 10.09 -5.50
N PHE A 161 13.00 10.52 -6.45
CA PHE A 161 12.57 9.70 -7.59
C PHE A 161 13.23 10.05 -8.93
N GLN A 162 13.96 11.17 -8.99
CA GLN A 162 14.45 11.73 -10.26
C GLN A 162 15.81 11.16 -10.70
N ARG A 163 16.55 10.55 -9.78
CA ARG A 163 17.87 9.97 -10.08
C ARG A 163 17.76 8.66 -10.87
N GLU A 164 18.85 8.34 -11.56
CA GLU A 164 19.04 7.08 -12.30
C GLU A 164 19.13 5.87 -11.37
N GLU A 165 19.65 6.07 -10.16
CA GLU A 165 19.62 5.09 -9.08
C GLU A 165 18.68 5.57 -7.97
N PHE A 166 18.05 4.62 -7.27
CA PHE A 166 17.19 4.94 -6.14
C PHE A 166 18.02 5.39 -4.93
N ASP A 167 17.73 6.57 -4.39
CA ASP A 167 18.43 7.10 -3.22
C ASP A 167 17.88 6.49 -1.92
N TRP A 168 18.50 5.39 -1.49
CA TRP A 168 18.11 4.65 -0.28
C TRP A 168 18.25 5.48 1.01
N ILE A 169 19.26 6.34 1.09
CA ILE A 169 19.52 7.15 2.28
C ILE A 169 18.44 8.23 2.40
N LEU A 170 18.15 8.91 1.31
CA LEU A 170 17.10 9.92 1.26
C LEU A 170 15.71 9.32 1.51
N ALA A 171 15.44 8.13 0.98
CA ALA A 171 14.23 7.36 1.24
C ALA A 171 14.08 7.04 2.73
N GLU A 172 15.15 6.59 3.39
CA GLU A 172 15.14 6.30 4.82
C GLU A 172 14.89 7.56 5.65
N LYS A 173 15.54 8.68 5.31
CA LYS A 173 15.30 9.98 5.94
C LYS A 173 13.82 10.39 5.82
N PHE A 174 13.24 10.27 4.63
CA PHE A 174 11.82 10.57 4.41
C PHE A 174 10.89 9.66 5.24
N ALA A 175 11.18 8.36 5.31
CA ALA A 175 10.38 7.38 6.04
C ALA A 175 10.34 7.66 7.55
N ARG A 176 11.40 8.26 8.11
CA ARG A 176 11.53 8.62 9.53
C ARG A 176 10.75 9.88 9.92
N LEU A 177 10.34 10.71 8.97
CA LEU A 177 9.55 11.91 9.27
C LEU A 177 8.25 11.54 9.99
N ASN A 178 7.92 12.29 11.03
CA ASN A 178 6.67 12.13 11.78
C ASN A 178 5.48 12.82 11.08
N TRP A 179 5.30 12.52 9.80
CA TRP A 179 4.16 12.99 9.01
C TRP A 179 3.10 11.90 8.92
N THR A 180 1.84 12.33 8.86
CA THR A 180 0.74 11.41 8.58
C THR A 180 0.92 10.77 7.20
N THR A 181 0.38 9.56 7.02
CA THR A 181 0.44 8.86 5.72
C THR A 181 -0.12 9.70 4.58
N ASP A 182 -1.20 10.46 4.81
CA ASP A 182 -1.81 11.30 3.78
C ASP A 182 -0.92 12.48 3.38
N VAL A 183 -0.19 13.08 4.33
CA VAL A 183 0.83 14.11 4.05
C VAL A 183 1.97 13.51 3.22
N LYS A 184 2.48 12.34 3.62
CA LYS A 184 3.56 11.66 2.87
C LYS A 184 3.14 11.28 1.44
N ILE A 185 1.91 10.80 1.25
CA ILE A 185 1.36 10.48 -0.09
C ILE A 185 1.34 11.73 -0.98
N ARG A 186 0.91 12.88 -0.45
CA ARG A 186 0.89 14.15 -1.19
C ARG A 186 2.30 14.61 -1.53
N ALA A 187 3.23 14.58 -0.57
CA ALA A 187 4.62 14.94 -0.81
C ALA A 187 5.26 14.06 -1.90
N LEU A 188 5.10 12.74 -1.82
CA LEU A 188 5.62 11.78 -2.82
C LEU A 188 4.86 11.80 -4.15
N GLN A 189 3.79 12.60 -4.26
CA GLN A 189 2.92 12.69 -5.43
C GLN A 189 2.40 11.32 -5.92
N ILE A 190 2.09 10.42 -4.99
CA ILE A 190 1.61 9.07 -5.28
C ILE A 190 0.15 9.12 -5.74
N ASN A 191 -0.08 8.75 -7.00
CA ASN A 191 -1.42 8.72 -7.57
C ASN A 191 -2.28 7.58 -6.98
N ALA A 192 -3.60 7.67 -7.13
CA ALA A 192 -4.53 6.71 -6.55
C ALA A 192 -4.33 5.26 -7.04
N ASN A 193 -3.97 5.07 -8.32
CA ASN A 193 -3.79 3.72 -8.87
C ASN A 193 -2.59 3.01 -8.23
N LEU A 194 -1.47 3.71 -8.09
CA LEU A 194 -0.26 3.16 -7.46
C LEU A 194 -0.48 2.81 -5.99
N GLN A 195 -1.39 3.51 -5.26
CA GLN A 195 -1.71 3.17 -3.86
C GLN A 195 -2.27 1.75 -3.69
N TRP A 196 -2.83 1.12 -4.73
CA TRP A 196 -3.28 -0.27 -4.67
C TRP A 196 -2.13 -1.29 -4.66
N GLU A 197 -0.94 -0.88 -5.10
CA GLU A 197 0.26 -1.72 -5.13
C GLU A 197 1.10 -1.57 -3.86
N LEU A 198 0.93 -0.45 -3.14
CA LEU A 198 1.73 -0.08 -1.98
C LEU A 198 1.13 -0.57 -0.65
N ALA A 199 1.99 -0.99 0.28
CA ALA A 199 1.57 -1.51 1.58
C ALA A 199 1.25 -0.39 2.59
N GLN A 200 2.10 0.63 2.68
CA GLN A 200 2.04 1.73 3.64
C GLN A 200 1.43 3.00 3.06
N TYR A 201 1.80 3.41 1.84
CA TYR A 201 1.31 4.65 1.25
C TYR A 201 -0.08 4.49 0.64
N GLN A 202 -1.06 4.35 1.54
CA GLN A 202 -2.46 4.30 1.19
C GLN A 202 -3.22 5.39 1.90
N SER A 203 -4.05 6.13 1.17
CA SER A 203 -5.00 7.04 1.79
C SER A 203 -6.06 6.29 2.59
N LYS A 204 -6.73 6.98 3.53
CA LYS A 204 -7.82 6.39 4.32
C LYS A 204 -8.84 5.64 3.46
N LYS A 205 -9.25 6.24 2.33
CA LYS A 205 -10.17 5.62 1.36
C LYS A 205 -9.68 4.26 0.87
N HIS A 206 -8.39 4.14 0.51
CA HIS A 206 -7.81 2.88 0.04
C HIS A 206 -7.71 1.85 1.15
N ARG A 207 -7.28 2.26 2.36
CA ARG A 207 -7.22 1.37 3.53
C ARG A 207 -8.59 0.80 3.89
N ASP A 208 -9.62 1.66 3.95
CA ASP A 208 -10.98 1.25 4.27
C ASP A 208 -11.59 0.36 3.18
N SER A 209 -11.35 0.70 1.91
CA SER A 209 -11.80 -0.12 0.78
C SER A 209 -11.13 -1.49 0.78
N TRP A 210 -9.82 -1.54 1.02
CA TRP A 210 -9.09 -2.80 1.14
C TRP A 210 -9.60 -3.65 2.31
N ARG A 211 -9.84 -3.03 3.47
CA ARG A 211 -10.42 -3.73 4.64
C ARG A 211 -11.77 -4.36 4.30
N LYS A 212 -12.64 -3.63 3.61
CA LYS A 212 -13.94 -4.16 3.14
C LYS A 212 -13.78 -5.31 2.16
N LEU A 213 -12.80 -5.26 1.26
CA LEU A 213 -12.51 -6.38 0.35
C LEU A 213 -11.99 -7.60 1.09
N GLN A 214 -11.23 -7.42 2.16
CA GLN A 214 -10.72 -8.52 2.99
C GLN A 214 -11.83 -9.16 3.84
N GLN A 215 -12.62 -8.34 4.53
CA GLN A 215 -13.53 -8.78 5.60
C GLN A 215 -15.02 -8.82 5.20
N GLY A 216 -15.39 -8.09 4.16
CA GLY A 216 -16.78 -7.75 3.83
C GLY A 216 -17.25 -6.49 4.55
N ASP A 217 -18.51 -6.12 4.32
CA ASP A 217 -19.21 -5.03 5.02
C ASP A 217 -20.53 -5.61 5.55
N VAL A 218 -20.67 -5.69 6.87
CA VAL A 218 -21.89 -6.15 7.55
C VAL A 218 -22.46 -4.98 8.32
N ARG A 219 -23.73 -4.65 8.10
CA ARG A 219 -24.44 -3.58 8.82
C ARG A 219 -25.78 -4.10 9.30
N GLY A 220 -26.08 -3.89 10.58
CA GLY A 220 -27.32 -4.38 11.20
C GLY A 220 -27.55 -5.89 11.01
N GLY A 221 -26.47 -6.69 11.05
CA GLY A 221 -26.52 -8.14 10.83
C GLY A 221 -26.68 -8.58 9.38
N LYS A 222 -26.78 -7.66 8.41
CA LYS A 222 -26.90 -7.97 6.98
C LYS A 222 -25.58 -7.73 6.26
N LEU A 223 -25.21 -8.68 5.40
CA LEU A 223 -24.03 -8.58 4.54
C LEU A 223 -24.33 -7.64 3.35
N HIS A 224 -23.68 -6.48 3.32
CA HIS A 224 -23.83 -5.48 2.25
C HIS A 224 -22.77 -5.63 1.15
N SER A 225 -21.57 -6.09 1.47
CA SER A 225 -20.56 -6.41 0.48
C SER A 225 -19.73 -7.62 0.87
N LEU A 226 -19.35 -8.42 -0.12
CA LEU A 226 -18.55 -9.62 0.06
C LEU A 226 -17.09 -9.28 0.38
N GLY A 227 -16.51 -9.98 1.35
CA GLY A 227 -15.07 -10.08 1.53
C GLY A 227 -14.52 -11.36 0.92
N ILE A 228 -13.19 -11.52 0.98
CA ILE A 228 -12.48 -12.68 0.42
C ILE A 228 -13.04 -14.00 0.97
N ALA A 229 -13.26 -14.11 2.28
CA ALA A 229 -13.77 -15.33 2.89
C ALA A 229 -15.14 -15.72 2.34
N GLN A 230 -16.08 -14.76 2.23
CA GLN A 230 -17.41 -15.03 1.69
C GLN A 230 -17.37 -15.34 0.18
N VAL A 231 -16.48 -14.72 -0.58
CA VAL A 231 -16.28 -15.06 -2.00
C VAL A 231 -15.76 -16.49 -2.16
N THR A 232 -14.73 -16.86 -1.38
CA THR A 232 -14.16 -18.21 -1.38
C THR A 232 -15.23 -19.26 -1.08
N GLU A 233 -15.97 -19.09 0.02
CA GLU A 233 -17.05 -20.00 0.42
C GLU A 233 -18.10 -20.17 -0.69
N ARG A 234 -18.59 -19.06 -1.27
CA ARG A 234 -19.58 -19.09 -2.35
C ARG A 234 -19.06 -19.81 -3.59
N LEU A 235 -17.78 -19.63 -3.92
CA LEU A 235 -17.14 -20.31 -5.04
C LEU A 235 -16.98 -21.82 -4.77
N GLU A 236 -16.59 -22.21 -3.55
CA GLU A 236 -16.52 -23.60 -3.08
C GLU A 236 -17.89 -24.30 -3.21
N CYS A 237 -18.96 -23.67 -2.71
CA CYS A 237 -20.33 -24.17 -2.87
C CYS A 237 -20.75 -24.33 -4.34
N SER A 238 -20.26 -23.45 -5.23
CA SER A 238 -20.60 -23.51 -6.66
C SER A 238 -19.96 -24.70 -7.39
N VAL A 239 -18.95 -25.34 -6.79
CA VAL A 239 -18.19 -26.45 -7.39
C VAL A 239 -18.23 -27.74 -6.56
N THR A 240 -19.08 -27.84 -5.55
CA THR A 240 -19.19 -29.04 -4.69
C THR A 240 -19.35 -30.34 -5.49
N LYS A 241 -20.11 -30.30 -6.59
CA LYS A 241 -20.33 -31.45 -7.50
C LYS A 241 -19.23 -31.64 -8.56
N ARG A 242 -18.25 -30.74 -8.66
CA ARG A 242 -17.18 -30.70 -9.66
C ARG A 242 -15.82 -30.46 -8.98
N LYS A 243 -15.34 -31.45 -8.21
CA LYS A 243 -14.12 -31.35 -7.38
C LYS A 243 -12.87 -30.93 -8.17
N ASN A 244 -12.78 -31.32 -9.45
CA ASN A 244 -11.67 -30.91 -10.33
C ASN A 244 -11.58 -29.38 -10.53
N LEU A 245 -12.67 -28.65 -10.29
CA LEU A 245 -12.69 -27.19 -10.39
C LEU A 245 -12.24 -26.48 -9.11
N ALA A 246 -12.20 -27.18 -7.96
CA ALA A 246 -11.84 -26.59 -6.68
C ALA A 246 -10.42 -26.00 -6.67
N LYS A 247 -9.48 -26.62 -7.40
CA LYS A 247 -8.11 -26.13 -7.57
C LYS A 247 -8.03 -24.73 -8.21
N HIS A 248 -9.08 -24.27 -8.89
CA HIS A 248 -9.11 -22.95 -9.54
C HIS A 248 -9.66 -21.84 -8.63
N ILE A 249 -10.18 -22.19 -7.45
CA ILE A 249 -10.78 -21.21 -6.53
C ILE A 249 -9.79 -20.11 -6.13
N PRO A 250 -8.53 -20.39 -5.76
CA PRO A 250 -7.57 -19.33 -5.43
C PRO A 250 -7.37 -18.34 -6.58
N HIS A 251 -7.28 -18.84 -7.82
CA HIS A 251 -7.19 -17.99 -9.00
C HIS A 251 -8.46 -17.15 -9.19
N TRP A 252 -9.65 -17.75 -9.04
CA TRP A 252 -10.92 -17.02 -9.16
C TRP A 252 -11.13 -15.95 -8.11
N VAL A 253 -10.69 -16.19 -6.87
CA VAL A 253 -10.68 -15.20 -5.79
C VAL A 253 -9.76 -14.04 -6.17
N ASN A 254 -8.56 -14.32 -6.71
CA ASN A 254 -7.64 -13.29 -7.18
C ASN A 254 -8.24 -12.48 -8.34
N VAL A 255 -8.86 -13.12 -9.33
CA VAL A 255 -9.53 -12.43 -10.45
C VAL A 255 -10.65 -11.52 -9.94
N TRP A 256 -11.46 -12.00 -8.98
CA TRP A 256 -12.49 -11.17 -8.36
C TRP A 256 -11.86 -9.97 -7.64
N LEU A 257 -10.86 -10.20 -6.79
CA LEU A 257 -10.22 -9.15 -6.00
C LEU A 257 -9.57 -8.10 -6.91
N ALA A 258 -8.80 -8.53 -7.90
CA ALA A 258 -8.17 -7.68 -8.90
C ALA A 258 -9.21 -6.82 -9.64
N SER A 259 -10.37 -7.40 -9.99
CA SER A 259 -11.45 -6.65 -10.66
C SER A 259 -12.11 -5.56 -9.81
N ARG A 260 -11.95 -5.63 -8.47
CA ARG A 260 -12.48 -4.62 -7.54
C ARG A 260 -11.56 -3.43 -7.36
N ILE A 261 -10.27 -3.61 -7.62
CA ILE A 261 -9.25 -2.57 -7.46
C ILE A 261 -8.73 -2.05 -8.81
N SER A 262 -8.99 -2.74 -9.91
CA SER A 262 -8.72 -2.24 -11.25
C SER A 262 -9.69 -1.11 -11.64
N ASP A 263 -9.26 -0.26 -12.57
CA ASP A 263 -10.04 0.85 -13.14
C ASP A 263 -11.15 0.39 -14.11
N LYS A 264 -11.60 -0.87 -14.00
CA LYS A 264 -12.54 -1.56 -14.90
C LYS A 264 -11.99 -1.83 -16.31
N SER A 265 -10.71 -1.57 -16.58
CA SER A 265 -10.03 -2.06 -17.78
C SER A 265 -9.53 -3.50 -17.60
N TYR A 266 -9.54 -4.28 -18.69
CA TYR A 266 -8.93 -5.62 -18.70
C TYR A 266 -7.40 -5.57 -18.66
N MET A 267 -6.80 -4.51 -19.21
CA MET A 267 -5.36 -4.27 -19.11
C MET A 267 -4.96 -4.01 -17.65
N SER A 268 -5.70 -3.16 -16.94
CA SER A 268 -5.49 -2.92 -15.50
C SER A 268 -5.76 -4.18 -14.68
N LEU A 269 -6.78 -4.97 -15.02
CA LEU A 269 -7.03 -6.27 -14.39
C LEU A 269 -5.82 -7.21 -14.54
N ALA A 270 -5.27 -7.33 -15.76
CA ALA A 270 -4.09 -8.16 -16.02
C ALA A 270 -2.85 -7.67 -15.28
N GLN A 271 -2.65 -6.35 -15.24
CA GLN A 271 -1.56 -5.73 -14.50
C GLN A 271 -1.66 -6.00 -13.00
N ILE A 272 -2.83 -5.80 -12.39
CA ILE A 272 -3.04 -6.10 -10.97
C ILE A 272 -2.89 -7.59 -10.69
N MET A 273 -3.41 -8.47 -11.56
CA MET A 273 -3.21 -9.91 -11.43
C MET A 273 -1.73 -10.27 -11.43
N ARG A 274 -0.93 -9.66 -12.33
CA ARG A 274 0.53 -9.82 -12.34
C ARG A 274 1.14 -9.37 -11.02
N PHE A 275 0.76 -8.21 -10.49
CA PHE A 275 1.29 -7.73 -9.22
C PHE A 275 0.84 -8.54 -8.01
N MET A 276 -0.29 -9.22 -8.08
CA MET A 276 -0.77 -10.11 -7.02
C MET A 276 -0.06 -11.47 -7.03
N THR A 277 0.21 -12.05 -8.19
CA THR A 277 0.66 -13.44 -8.31
C THR A 277 2.08 -13.59 -8.86
N GLY A 278 2.67 -12.53 -9.42
CA GLY A 278 3.93 -12.59 -10.16
C GLY A 278 3.85 -13.23 -11.54
N GLU A 279 2.65 -13.59 -11.99
CA GLU A 279 2.46 -14.29 -13.26
C GLU A 279 1.79 -13.36 -14.28
N SER A 280 2.21 -13.47 -15.54
CA SER A 280 1.53 -12.76 -16.63
C SER A 280 0.26 -13.51 -17.03
N HIS A 281 -0.83 -12.77 -17.23
CA HIS A 281 -2.13 -13.34 -17.57
C HIS A 281 -2.67 -12.71 -18.86
N ASP A 282 -3.24 -13.54 -19.73
CA ASP A 282 -3.90 -13.07 -20.95
C ASP A 282 -5.24 -12.37 -20.63
N GLU A 283 -5.45 -11.17 -21.18
CA GLU A 283 -6.63 -10.35 -20.91
C GLU A 283 -7.94 -11.04 -21.30
N LYS A 284 -7.96 -11.78 -22.43
CA LYS A 284 -9.18 -12.47 -22.90
C LYS A 284 -9.55 -13.62 -21.96
N ARG A 285 -8.54 -14.35 -21.45
CA ARG A 285 -8.72 -15.39 -20.43
C ARG A 285 -9.21 -14.80 -19.12
N LEU A 286 -8.65 -13.67 -18.67
CA LEU A 286 -9.09 -12.99 -17.45
C LEU A 286 -10.52 -12.46 -17.56
N LYS A 287 -10.89 -11.87 -18.69
CA LYS A 287 -12.27 -11.46 -18.99
C LYS A 287 -13.25 -12.62 -18.87
N SER A 288 -12.91 -13.75 -19.49
CA SER A 288 -13.75 -14.96 -19.47
C SER A 288 -13.86 -15.53 -18.05
N SER A 289 -12.75 -15.53 -17.30
CA SER A 289 -12.70 -15.97 -15.91
C SER A 289 -13.53 -15.07 -15.01
N LEU A 290 -13.40 -13.75 -15.14
CA LEU A 290 -14.19 -12.78 -14.37
C LEU A 290 -15.69 -12.97 -14.63
N LYS A 291 -16.11 -13.12 -15.89
CA LYS A 291 -17.51 -13.40 -16.23
C LYS A 291 -18.02 -14.66 -15.55
N ALA A 292 -17.23 -15.74 -15.57
CA ALA A 292 -17.58 -17.00 -14.92
C ALA A 292 -17.68 -16.85 -13.39
N VAL A 293 -16.76 -16.10 -12.77
CA VAL A 293 -16.78 -15.83 -11.33
C VAL A 293 -18.02 -15.04 -10.93
N LEU A 294 -18.32 -13.95 -11.63
CA LEU A 294 -19.51 -13.12 -11.36
C LEU A 294 -20.80 -13.91 -11.53
N GLN A 295 -20.90 -14.76 -12.55
CA GLN A 295 -22.06 -15.63 -12.75
C GLN A 295 -22.24 -16.63 -11.59
N ARG A 296 -21.15 -17.23 -11.10
CA ARG A 296 -21.20 -18.17 -9.96
C ARG A 296 -21.67 -17.49 -8.68
N LEU A 297 -21.14 -16.30 -8.40
CA LEU A 297 -21.53 -15.52 -7.23
C LEU A 297 -23.01 -15.10 -7.29
N TYR A 298 -23.50 -14.69 -8.47
CA TYR A 298 -24.90 -14.33 -8.67
C TYR A 298 -25.85 -15.53 -8.49
N LEU A 299 -25.49 -16.70 -9.01
CA LEU A 299 -26.31 -17.91 -8.87
C LEU A 299 -26.39 -18.41 -7.43
N TYR A 300 -25.39 -18.12 -6.59
CA TYR A 300 -25.44 -18.42 -5.16
C TYR A 300 -26.52 -17.58 -4.47
N GLU A 301 -26.60 -16.28 -4.77
CA GLU A 301 -27.60 -15.37 -4.18
C GLU A 301 -29.04 -15.74 -4.50
N LYS A 302 -29.29 -16.39 -5.64
CA LYS A 302 -30.65 -16.86 -6.01
C LYS A 302 -31.09 -18.16 -5.33
N LYS A 303 -30.16 -18.91 -4.76
CA LYS A 303 -30.44 -20.23 -4.17
C LYS A 303 -30.70 -20.18 -2.67
N MET A 304 -30.38 -19.06 -2.04
CA MET A 304 -30.62 -18.74 -0.62
C MET A 304 -31.83 -17.82 -0.54
#